data_AF-A0AB36GNU2-F1
#
_entry.id   AF-A0AB36GNU2-F1
#
_cell.length_a   1.000
_cell.length_b   1.000
_cell.length_c   1.000
_cell.angle_alpha   90.00
_cell.angle_beta   90.00
_cell.angle_gamma   90.00
#
_symmetry.space_group_name_H-M   'P 1'
#
loop_
_entity.id
_entity.type
_entity.pdbx_description
1 polymer ?
#
loop_
_entity_poly.entity_id
_entity_poly.type
_entity_poly.pdbx_seq_one_letter_code
_entity_poly.pdbx_strand_id
1 'polypeptide(L)'
;MTIQDLKQTITNLDEADFFDLFGWVCGDEYDRRKAAPAVEKARAEDAKELWETHPELKPQFATEVEPETSIDQLVAKVAAWAKPTSRATAYPPAALVSHEGKLWRNRRLGQNAKTPGEIFSGWQDVTRDFLRDEPINTEGEDAPGLITEPDEPTEPDASDEPVEPAPTVPEWREGELITKGTTRLYNGALYVAQRLHTTRDDRRPDTATDYWTKL
;
A
#
# COMPACT_ATOMS: atom_id res chain seq x y z
N MET A 1 26.96 -6.80 -0.77
CA MET A 1 28.09 -5.87 -0.93
C MET A 1 27.70 -4.55 -0.28
N THR A 2 28.43 -4.15 0.74
CA THR A 2 28.22 -2.90 1.48
C THR A 2 28.95 -1.74 0.80
N ILE A 3 28.63 -0.50 1.20
CA ILE A 3 29.39 0.68 0.76
C ILE A 3 30.84 0.60 1.25
N GLN A 4 31.08 0.00 2.42
CA GLN A 4 32.45 -0.18 2.94
C GLN A 4 33.23 -1.18 2.08
N ASP A 5 32.59 -2.28 1.65
CA ASP A 5 33.20 -3.25 0.73
C ASP A 5 33.62 -2.55 -0.57
N LEU A 6 32.73 -1.73 -1.14
CA LEU A 6 33.01 -0.95 -2.35
C LEU A 6 34.17 0.03 -2.16
N LYS A 7 34.21 0.76 -1.04
CA LYS A 7 35.32 1.67 -0.73
C LYS A 7 36.64 0.93 -0.63
N GLN A 8 36.64 -0.24 0.01
CA GLN A 8 37.85 -1.06 0.12
C GLN A 8 38.31 -1.57 -1.25
N THR A 9 37.38 -2.01 -2.11
CA THR A 9 37.69 -2.42 -3.48
C THR A 9 38.28 -1.27 -4.29
N ILE A 10 37.67 -0.08 -4.23
CA ILE A 10 38.16 1.11 -4.94
C ILE A 10 39.55 1.53 -4.44
N THR A 11 39.80 1.43 -3.13
CA THR A 11 41.10 1.76 -2.53
C THR A 11 42.22 0.81 -2.99
N ASN A 12 41.88 -0.41 -3.38
CA ASN A 12 42.86 -1.41 -3.83
C ASN A 12 43.12 -1.35 -5.35
N LEU A 13 42.43 -0.47 -6.09
CA LEU A 13 42.71 -0.25 -7.51
C LEU A 13 44.06 0.42 -7.68
N ASP A 14 44.72 0.15 -8.81
CA ASP A 14 45.86 0.96 -9.21
C ASP A 14 45.41 2.34 -9.71
N GLU A 15 46.39 3.23 -9.95
CA GLU A 15 46.11 4.62 -10.31
C GLU A 15 45.38 4.74 -11.65
N ALA A 16 45.71 3.90 -12.63
CA ALA A 16 45.09 3.94 -13.96
C ALA A 16 43.62 3.50 -13.89
N ASP A 17 43.38 2.35 -13.25
CA ASP A 17 42.03 1.82 -13.05
C ASP A 17 41.17 2.75 -12.19
N PHE A 18 41.77 3.41 -11.19
CA PHE A 18 41.07 4.40 -10.38
C PHE A 18 40.61 5.60 -11.21
N PHE A 19 41.48 6.18 -12.05
CA PHE A 19 41.10 7.33 -12.87
C PHE A 19 40.09 6.99 -13.96
N ASP A 20 40.19 5.80 -14.57
CA ASP A 20 39.19 5.32 -15.54
C ASP A 20 37.82 5.13 -14.86
N LEU A 21 37.78 4.48 -13.69
CA LEU A 21 36.55 4.34 -12.92
C LEU A 21 36.00 5.71 -12.51
N PHE A 22 36.85 6.60 -12.01
CA PHE A 22 36.44 7.94 -11.58
C PHE A 22 35.86 8.75 -12.73
N GLY A 23 36.48 8.71 -13.91
CA GLY A 23 35.99 9.35 -15.13
C GLY A 23 34.60 8.85 -15.51
N TRP A 24 34.38 7.53 -15.51
CA TRP A 24 33.07 6.96 -15.79
C TRP A 24 32.02 7.32 -14.73
N VAL A 25 32.38 7.27 -13.43
CA VAL A 25 31.46 7.60 -12.33
C VAL A 25 31.02 9.07 -12.39
N CYS A 26 31.95 9.99 -12.62
CA CYS A 26 31.68 11.43 -12.60
C CYS A 26 31.17 11.99 -13.93
N GLY A 27 31.40 11.30 -15.05
CA GLY A 27 30.82 11.62 -16.36
C GLY A 27 29.57 10.79 -16.62
N ASP A 28 29.74 9.71 -17.37
CA ASP A 28 28.65 8.90 -17.94
C ASP A 28 27.61 8.46 -16.90
N GLU A 29 28.04 7.87 -15.78
CA GLU A 29 27.09 7.34 -14.79
C GLU A 29 26.39 8.47 -14.02
N TYR A 30 27.09 9.56 -13.72
CA TYR A 30 26.49 10.74 -13.11
C TYR A 30 25.43 11.35 -14.04
N ASP A 31 25.77 11.58 -15.30
CA ASP A 31 24.86 12.17 -16.29
C ASP A 31 23.67 11.26 -16.57
N ARG A 32 23.89 9.94 -16.66
CA ARG A 32 22.81 8.95 -16.80
C ARG A 32 21.86 9.00 -15.60
N ARG A 33 22.37 9.06 -14.37
CA ARG A 33 21.53 9.17 -13.15
C ARG A 33 20.78 10.48 -13.09
N LYS A 34 21.42 11.58 -13.47
CA LYS A 34 20.83 12.92 -13.52
C LYS A 34 19.73 13.03 -14.57
N ALA A 35 19.92 12.41 -15.73
CA ALA A 35 18.95 12.41 -16.83
C ALA A 35 17.79 11.42 -16.61
N ALA A 36 17.98 10.37 -15.82
CA ALA A 36 17.00 9.30 -15.64
C ALA A 36 15.59 9.79 -15.28
N PRO A 37 15.38 10.75 -14.35
CA PRO A 37 14.04 11.25 -14.05
C PRO A 37 13.35 11.93 -15.25
N ALA A 38 14.10 12.72 -16.03
CA ALA A 38 13.58 13.39 -17.21
C ALA A 38 13.22 12.38 -18.32
N VAL A 39 14.08 11.38 -18.51
CA VAL A 39 13.84 10.28 -19.46
C VAL A 39 12.59 9.49 -19.07
N GLU A 40 12.43 9.11 -17.80
CA GLU A 40 11.23 8.39 -17.35
C GLU A 40 9.96 9.25 -17.46
N LYS A 41 10.05 10.55 -17.20
CA LYS A 41 8.92 11.48 -17.41
C LYS A 41 8.51 11.54 -18.87
N ALA A 42 9.46 11.76 -19.79
CA ALA A 42 9.17 11.78 -21.24
C ALA A 42 8.54 10.44 -21.68
N ARG A 43 9.06 9.31 -21.20
CA ARG A 43 8.50 7.98 -21.48
C ARG A 43 7.07 7.80 -20.96
N ALA A 44 6.71 8.43 -19.84
CA ALA A 44 5.34 8.39 -19.32
C ALA A 44 4.39 9.26 -20.14
N GLU A 45 4.86 10.42 -20.60
CA GLU A 45 4.12 11.32 -21.50
C GLU A 45 3.85 10.63 -22.85
N ASP A 46 4.87 10.04 -23.48
CA ASP A 46 4.73 9.27 -24.72
C ASP A 46 3.71 8.12 -24.59
N ALA A 47 3.75 7.40 -23.46
CA ALA A 47 2.80 6.32 -23.21
C ALA A 47 1.36 6.82 -23.05
N LYS A 48 1.18 7.99 -22.44
CA LYS A 48 -0.14 8.61 -22.28
C LYS A 48 -0.71 9.04 -23.64
N GLU A 49 0.09 9.72 -24.45
CA GLU A 49 -0.30 10.14 -25.81
C GLU A 49 -0.66 8.92 -26.67
N LEU A 50 0.14 7.85 -26.57
CA LEU A 50 -0.13 6.61 -27.27
C LEU A 50 -1.45 5.97 -26.83
N TRP A 51 -1.80 5.99 -25.54
CA TRP A 51 -3.09 5.48 -25.05
C TRP A 51 -4.27 6.38 -25.41
N GLU A 52 -4.05 7.69 -25.57
CA GLU A 52 -5.09 8.61 -26.05
C GLU A 52 -5.40 8.36 -27.54
N THR A 53 -4.37 8.06 -28.34
CA THR A 53 -4.51 7.77 -29.79
C THR A 53 -4.94 6.32 -30.05
N HIS A 54 -4.48 5.38 -29.23
CA HIS A 54 -4.72 3.94 -29.33
C HIS A 54 -5.17 3.36 -27.97
N PRO A 55 -6.41 3.62 -27.54
CA PRO A 55 -6.92 3.16 -26.24
C PRO A 55 -6.88 1.63 -26.07
N GLU A 56 -6.95 0.87 -27.16
CA GLU A 56 -6.86 -0.59 -27.19
C GLU A 56 -5.50 -1.12 -26.71
N LEU A 57 -4.45 -0.30 -26.76
CA LEU A 57 -3.11 -0.67 -26.27
C LEU A 57 -2.94 -0.44 -24.76
N LYS A 58 -3.88 0.27 -24.12
CA LYS A 58 -3.82 0.54 -22.69
C LYS A 58 -4.06 -0.76 -21.91
N PRO A 59 -3.12 -1.18 -21.04
CA PRO A 59 -3.36 -2.34 -20.20
C PRO A 59 -4.50 -2.03 -19.22
N GLN A 60 -5.27 -3.06 -18.87
CA GLN A 60 -6.27 -2.93 -17.82
C GLN A 60 -5.60 -3.03 -16.46
N PHE A 61 -5.81 -2.03 -15.62
CA PHE A 61 -5.32 -1.97 -14.25
C PHE A 61 -6.19 -1.03 -13.43
N ALA A 62 -6.16 -1.20 -12.11
CA ALA A 62 -6.69 -0.21 -11.18
C ALA A 62 -5.54 0.63 -10.59
N THR A 63 -5.84 1.81 -10.07
CA THR A 63 -4.87 2.60 -9.27
C THR A 63 -5.20 2.55 -7.78
N GLU A 64 -6.47 2.32 -7.47
CA GLU A 64 -7.03 2.24 -6.13
C GLU A 64 -7.98 1.05 -6.10
N VAL A 65 -8.09 0.42 -4.93
CA VAL A 65 -9.04 -0.66 -4.69
C VAL A 65 -9.53 -0.52 -3.26
N GLU A 66 -10.84 -0.61 -3.08
CA GLU A 66 -11.42 -0.64 -1.75
C GLU A 66 -11.04 -1.96 -1.07
N PRO A 67 -10.52 -1.92 0.18
CA PRO A 67 -10.19 -3.13 0.92
C PRO A 67 -11.40 -4.06 1.08
N GLU A 68 -11.15 -5.35 1.24
CA GLU A 68 -12.19 -6.39 1.31
C GLU A 68 -11.87 -7.47 2.33
N THR A 69 -12.85 -8.28 2.69
CA THR A 69 -12.67 -9.38 3.66
C THR A 69 -12.15 -10.68 3.07
N SER A 70 -12.16 -10.81 1.74
CA SER A 70 -11.61 -11.98 1.06
C SER A 70 -10.68 -11.62 -0.09
N ILE A 71 -9.68 -12.48 -0.31
CA ILE A 71 -8.73 -12.34 -1.42
C ILE A 71 -9.46 -12.45 -2.76
N ASP A 72 -10.48 -13.30 -2.87
CA ASP A 72 -11.25 -13.49 -4.10
C ASP A 72 -11.99 -12.21 -4.48
N GLN A 73 -12.56 -11.48 -3.51
CA GLN A 73 -13.18 -10.17 -3.75
C GLN A 73 -12.14 -9.12 -4.19
N LEU A 74 -10.95 -9.08 -3.55
CA LEU A 74 -9.88 -8.17 -3.98
C LEU A 74 -9.43 -8.44 -5.41
N VAL A 75 -9.20 -9.72 -5.73
CA VAL A 75 -8.77 -10.16 -7.06
C VAL A 75 -9.85 -9.88 -8.11
N ALA A 76 -11.12 -10.02 -7.77
CA ALA A 76 -12.23 -9.72 -8.67
C ALA A 76 -12.37 -8.22 -9.00
N LYS A 77 -11.93 -7.33 -8.10
CA LYS A 77 -11.98 -5.87 -8.31
C LYS A 77 -10.90 -5.34 -9.23
N VAL A 78 -9.85 -6.11 -9.51
CA VAL A 78 -8.72 -5.67 -10.33
C VAL A 78 -8.54 -6.57 -11.54
N ALA A 79 -8.09 -6.00 -12.64
CA ALA A 79 -7.79 -6.78 -13.83
C ALA A 79 -6.64 -7.76 -13.57
N ALA A 80 -6.76 -8.96 -14.14
CA ALA A 80 -5.68 -9.93 -14.16
C ALA A 80 -4.49 -9.36 -14.96
N TRP A 81 -3.29 -9.58 -14.44
CA TRP A 81 -2.07 -9.20 -15.14
C TRP A 81 -1.98 -9.97 -16.45
N ALA A 82 -1.72 -9.23 -17.54
CA ALA A 82 -1.49 -9.77 -18.86
C ALA A 82 -0.07 -9.42 -19.30
N LYS A 83 0.62 -10.39 -19.90
CA LYS A 83 2.00 -10.19 -20.38
C LYS A 83 2.05 -9.07 -21.43
N PRO A 84 2.79 -7.98 -21.18
CA PRO A 84 2.92 -6.92 -22.16
C PRO A 84 3.69 -7.40 -23.40
N THR A 85 3.21 -7.02 -24.59
CA THR A 85 3.87 -7.31 -25.87
C THR A 85 4.81 -6.19 -26.28
N SER A 86 4.56 -4.98 -25.79
CA SER A 86 5.38 -3.79 -26.04
C SER A 86 5.36 -2.85 -24.85
N ARG A 87 6.12 -1.76 -24.97
CA ARG A 87 6.12 -0.66 -23.99
C ARG A 87 4.75 -0.02 -23.82
N ALA A 88 3.94 0.03 -24.88
CA ALA A 88 2.59 0.59 -24.87
C ALA A 88 1.66 -0.21 -23.93
N THR A 89 1.82 -1.53 -23.91
CA THR A 89 0.99 -2.44 -23.13
C THR A 89 1.51 -2.67 -21.71
N ALA A 90 2.56 -1.95 -21.29
CA ALA A 90 3.20 -2.11 -20.00
C ALA A 90 2.52 -1.27 -18.91
N TYR A 91 2.67 -1.69 -17.66
CA TYR A 91 1.90 -1.15 -16.53
C TYR A 91 2.56 0.09 -15.91
N PRO A 92 1.79 1.16 -15.67
CA PRO A 92 2.34 2.39 -15.11
C PRO A 92 2.68 2.26 -13.63
N PRO A 93 3.43 3.22 -13.07
CA PRO A 93 3.64 3.30 -11.62
C PRO A 93 2.31 3.24 -10.85
N ALA A 94 2.32 2.62 -9.69
CA ALA A 94 1.16 2.42 -8.82
C ALA A 94 0.00 1.57 -9.40
N ALA A 95 0.12 1.04 -10.63
CA ALA A 95 -0.86 0.10 -11.18
C ALA A 95 -1.07 -1.11 -10.25
N LEU A 96 -2.33 -1.49 -10.10
CA LEU A 96 -2.82 -2.64 -9.36
C LEU A 96 -3.38 -3.67 -10.32
N VAL A 97 -2.94 -4.92 -10.16
CA VAL A 97 -3.36 -6.08 -10.95
C VAL A 97 -3.48 -7.31 -10.07
N SER A 98 -4.25 -8.30 -10.49
CA SER A 98 -4.26 -9.62 -9.89
C SER A 98 -3.32 -10.57 -10.63
N HIS A 99 -2.57 -11.39 -9.88
CA HIS A 99 -1.73 -12.44 -10.45
C HIS A 99 -1.54 -13.54 -9.41
N GLU A 100 -1.77 -14.80 -9.80
CA GLU A 100 -1.64 -15.98 -8.93
C GLU A 100 -2.42 -15.85 -7.60
N GLY A 101 -3.68 -15.38 -7.68
CA GLY A 101 -4.55 -15.25 -6.51
C GLY A 101 -4.11 -14.18 -5.50
N LYS A 102 -3.35 -13.17 -5.96
CA LYS A 102 -2.84 -12.09 -5.13
C LYS A 102 -2.98 -10.75 -5.82
N LEU A 103 -2.98 -9.69 -5.02
CA LEU A 103 -2.99 -8.31 -5.47
C LEU A 103 -1.56 -7.76 -5.50
N TRP A 104 -1.18 -7.18 -6.64
CA TRP A 104 0.17 -6.67 -6.89
C TRP A 104 0.15 -5.19 -7.25
N ARG A 105 1.03 -4.41 -6.63
CA ARG A 105 1.26 -2.99 -6.94
C ARG A 105 2.59 -2.78 -7.65
N ASN A 106 2.58 -2.05 -8.76
CA ASN A 106 3.82 -1.66 -9.43
C ASN A 106 4.55 -0.55 -8.63
N ARG A 107 5.79 -0.83 -8.21
CA ARG A 107 6.67 0.08 -7.46
C ARG A 107 7.73 0.76 -8.33
N ARG A 108 7.82 0.41 -9.61
CA ARG A 108 8.75 1.08 -10.52
C ARG A 108 8.29 2.50 -10.77
N LEU A 109 9.26 3.41 -10.92
CA LEU A 109 9.01 4.81 -11.30
C LEU A 109 8.59 4.94 -12.77
N GLY A 110 8.88 3.94 -13.59
CA GLY A 110 8.47 3.86 -15.00
C GLY A 110 7.59 2.66 -15.28
N GLN A 111 7.25 2.48 -16.56
CA GLN A 111 6.45 1.36 -17.06
C GLN A 111 7.08 0.01 -16.69
N ASN A 112 6.25 -0.96 -16.29
CA ASN A 112 6.67 -2.29 -15.88
C ASN A 112 6.07 -3.38 -16.76
N ALA A 113 6.95 -4.16 -17.39
CA ALA A 113 6.59 -5.31 -18.23
C ALA A 113 6.95 -6.67 -17.63
N LYS A 114 7.57 -6.69 -16.45
CA LYS A 114 7.96 -7.93 -15.77
C LYS A 114 6.76 -8.63 -15.15
N THR A 115 6.84 -9.94 -14.99
CA THR A 115 5.82 -10.75 -14.32
C THR A 115 5.78 -10.41 -12.82
N PRO A 116 4.60 -10.24 -12.20
CA PRO A 116 4.48 -10.18 -10.76
C PRO A 116 5.00 -11.46 -10.08
N GLY A 117 5.49 -11.36 -8.85
CA GLY A 117 6.06 -12.50 -8.11
C GLY A 117 7.52 -12.85 -8.42
N GLU A 118 8.06 -12.42 -9.56
CA GLU A 118 9.48 -12.64 -9.86
C GLU A 118 10.41 -11.73 -9.02
N ILE A 119 11.62 -12.24 -8.73
CA ILE A 119 12.66 -11.49 -8.04
C ILE A 119 13.04 -10.26 -8.88
N PHE A 120 13.10 -9.08 -8.23
CA PHE A 120 13.38 -7.80 -8.90
C PHE A 120 12.41 -7.43 -10.04
N SER A 121 11.20 -7.99 -10.01
CA SER A 121 10.12 -7.61 -10.92
C SER A 121 9.73 -6.13 -10.75
N GLY A 122 9.79 -5.63 -9.52
CA GLY A 122 9.29 -4.30 -9.17
C GLY A 122 7.79 -4.29 -8.85
N TRP A 123 7.16 -5.46 -8.81
CA TRP A 123 5.83 -5.65 -8.23
C TRP A 123 5.94 -5.94 -6.73
N GLN A 124 5.06 -5.35 -5.94
CA GLN A 124 4.93 -5.58 -4.51
C GLN A 124 3.62 -6.32 -4.25
N ASP A 125 3.66 -7.43 -3.52
CA ASP A 125 2.47 -8.10 -2.98
C ASP A 125 1.86 -7.16 -1.93
N VAL A 126 0.66 -6.64 -2.23
CA VAL A 126 -0.09 -5.74 -1.36
C VAL A 126 -1.39 -6.39 -0.90
N THR A 127 -1.56 -7.71 -1.10
CA THR A 127 -2.80 -8.43 -0.77
C THR A 127 -3.21 -8.21 0.68
N ARG A 128 -2.25 -8.23 1.60
CA ARG A 128 -2.50 -7.99 3.03
C ARG A 128 -2.84 -6.55 3.36
N ASP A 129 -2.36 -5.58 2.59
CA ASP A 129 -2.62 -4.17 2.83
C ASP A 129 -4.10 -3.81 2.57
N PHE A 130 -4.78 -4.63 1.75
CA PHE A 130 -6.17 -4.45 1.36
C PHE A 130 -7.11 -5.53 1.93
N LEU A 131 -6.62 -6.45 2.74
CA LEU A 131 -7.47 -7.45 3.40
C LEU A 131 -7.92 -6.90 4.76
N ARG A 132 -9.22 -6.90 5.01
CA ARG A 132 -9.84 -6.51 6.29
C ARG A 132 -10.25 -7.74 7.09
N ASP A 133 -10.16 -7.63 8.40
CA ASP A 133 -10.58 -8.68 9.33
C ASP A 133 -12.10 -8.66 9.61
N GLU A 134 -12.81 -7.56 9.32
CA GLU A 134 -14.25 -7.38 9.60
C GLU A 134 -15.07 -7.07 8.32
N PRO A 135 -16.29 -7.65 8.18
CA PRO A 135 -17.15 -7.46 7.00
C PRO A 135 -17.68 -6.03 6.87
N ILE A 136 -17.73 -5.53 5.62
CA ILE A 136 -18.32 -4.24 5.29
C ILE A 136 -19.85 -4.37 5.42
N ASN A 137 -20.43 -3.80 6.47
CA ASN A 137 -21.88 -3.72 6.61
C ASN A 137 -22.41 -2.67 5.60
N THR A 138 -22.95 -3.12 4.46
CA THR A 138 -23.48 -2.26 3.38
C THR A 138 -25.00 -2.22 3.33
N GLU A 139 -25.71 -2.81 4.31
CA GLU A 139 -27.16 -2.69 4.42
C GLU A 139 -27.54 -1.35 5.06
N GLY A 140 -27.81 -0.33 4.23
CA GLY A 140 -28.30 0.96 4.73
C GLY A 140 -28.74 1.99 3.70
N GLU A 141 -28.70 1.71 2.39
CA GLU A 141 -29.19 2.64 1.37
C GLU A 141 -30.22 1.97 0.46
N ASP A 142 -31.51 2.07 0.82
CA ASP A 142 -32.59 2.41 -0.12
C ASP A 142 -33.96 2.46 0.57
N ALA A 143 -34.53 3.67 0.67
CA ALA A 143 -35.95 3.94 0.39
C ALA A 143 -36.20 5.46 0.27
N PRO A 144 -36.52 5.98 -0.93
CA PRO A 144 -36.84 7.39 -1.15
C PRO A 144 -38.35 7.66 -0.96
N GLY A 145 -38.65 8.78 -0.29
CA GLY A 145 -39.90 9.53 -0.46
C GLY A 145 -41.03 9.23 0.53
N LEU A 146 -41.32 10.19 1.42
CA LEU A 146 -42.55 10.99 1.28
C LEU A 146 -42.45 12.26 2.15
N ILE A 147 -42.87 13.35 1.52
CA ILE A 147 -42.93 14.73 1.98
C ILE A 147 -44.01 14.82 3.09
N THR A 148 -43.73 15.50 4.20
CA THR A 148 -44.46 16.69 4.72
C THR A 148 -44.17 16.90 6.22
N GLU A 149 -43.42 17.95 6.55
CA GLU A 149 -43.71 18.77 7.75
C GLU A 149 -45.14 19.35 7.61
N PRO A 150 -45.84 19.81 8.68
CA PRO A 150 -45.39 20.08 10.06
C PRO A 150 -46.36 19.59 11.17
N ASP A 151 -45.87 19.47 12.41
CA ASP A 151 -46.48 20.02 13.64
C ASP A 151 -45.83 19.39 14.88
N GLU A 152 -45.05 20.20 15.60
CA GLU A 152 -44.88 20.06 17.05
C GLU A 152 -46.03 20.82 17.74
N PRO A 153 -46.26 20.72 19.06
CA PRO A 153 -45.73 19.74 20.04
C PRO A 153 -46.84 19.21 20.97
N THR A 154 -46.71 18.03 21.58
CA THR A 154 -47.32 17.71 22.90
C THR A 154 -46.64 16.46 23.48
N GLU A 155 -45.78 16.67 24.48
CA GLU A 155 -45.37 15.67 25.49
C GLU A 155 -46.60 15.08 26.23
N PRO A 156 -46.52 14.03 27.08
CA PRO A 156 -45.34 13.32 27.61
C PRO A 156 -45.50 11.78 27.55
N ASP A 157 -44.48 11.03 27.98
CA ASP A 157 -44.57 9.86 28.87
C ASP A 157 -43.55 8.76 28.55
N ALA A 158 -42.96 8.26 29.63
CA ALA A 158 -42.32 6.97 29.85
C ALA A 158 -41.61 6.27 28.68
N SER A 159 -40.33 5.96 28.87
CA SER A 159 -39.87 4.58 29.18
C SER A 159 -38.37 4.43 28.92
N ASP A 160 -37.71 3.65 29.78
CA ASP A 160 -36.35 3.11 29.61
C ASP A 160 -36.06 2.66 28.15
N GLU A 161 -35.26 3.43 27.42
CA GLU A 161 -34.53 2.93 26.26
C GLU A 161 -33.11 2.51 26.70
N PRO A 162 -32.65 1.29 26.35
CA PRO A 162 -31.30 0.86 26.68
C PRO A 162 -30.30 1.65 25.82
N VAL A 163 -29.48 2.46 26.49
CA VAL A 163 -28.33 3.14 25.89
C VAL A 163 -27.44 2.08 25.22
N GLU A 164 -27.25 2.17 23.91
CA GLU A 164 -26.29 1.34 23.17
C GLU A 164 -24.89 1.48 23.82
N PRO A 165 -24.21 0.39 24.22
CA PRO A 165 -22.89 0.51 24.82
C PRO A 165 -21.89 0.99 23.77
N ALA A 166 -21.09 2.00 24.15
CA ALA A 166 -19.99 2.53 23.35
C ALA A 166 -19.06 1.42 22.82
N PRO A 167 -18.42 1.59 21.64
CA PRO A 167 -17.53 0.58 21.07
C PRO A 167 -16.42 0.21 22.05
N THR A 168 -16.43 -1.04 22.52
CA THR A 168 -15.46 -1.56 23.50
C THR A 168 -14.14 -1.87 22.81
N VAL A 169 -13.09 -1.09 23.13
CA VAL A 169 -11.74 -1.38 22.63
C VAL A 169 -11.27 -2.73 23.20
N PRO A 170 -10.78 -3.67 22.37
CA PRO A 170 -10.32 -4.97 22.85
C PRO A 170 -9.14 -4.87 23.84
N GLU A 171 -9.13 -5.75 24.85
CA GLU A 171 -7.97 -5.92 25.74
C GLU A 171 -6.77 -6.51 24.99
N TRP A 172 -5.56 -6.13 25.42
CA TRP A 172 -4.32 -6.69 24.90
C TRP A 172 -4.19 -8.17 25.26
N ARG A 173 -3.74 -8.98 24.30
CA ARG A 173 -3.47 -10.41 24.43
C ARG A 173 -2.17 -10.76 23.71
N GLU A 174 -1.50 -11.81 24.15
CA GLU A 174 -0.28 -12.32 23.49
C GLU A 174 -0.56 -13.08 22.19
N GLY A 175 0.44 -13.13 21.31
CA GLY A 175 0.41 -13.90 20.07
C GLY A 175 -0.34 -13.22 18.92
N GLU A 176 -0.82 -12.00 19.10
CA GLU A 176 -1.58 -11.23 18.11
C GLU A 176 -0.64 -10.41 17.22
N LEU A 177 -0.81 -10.48 15.91
CA LEU A 177 -0.11 -9.57 14.98
C LEU A 177 -0.83 -8.23 14.97
N ILE A 178 -0.21 -7.21 15.54
CA ILE A 178 -0.74 -5.85 15.68
C ILE A 178 -0.08 -4.92 14.67
N THR A 179 -0.89 -4.22 13.87
CA THR A 179 -0.46 -3.18 12.93
C THR A 179 -0.29 -1.81 13.60
N LYS A 180 0.45 -0.89 12.97
CA LYS A 180 0.55 0.50 13.44
C LYS A 180 -0.85 1.16 13.47
N GLY A 181 -1.17 1.88 14.54
CA GLY A 181 -2.43 2.60 14.72
C GLY A 181 -3.52 1.80 15.45
N THR A 182 -3.35 0.49 15.62
CA THR A 182 -4.30 -0.35 16.37
C THR A 182 -4.28 -0.02 17.86
N THR A 183 -5.46 0.12 18.48
CA THR A 183 -5.60 0.39 19.91
C THR A 183 -5.89 -0.87 20.73
N ARG A 184 -5.32 -0.97 21.93
CA ARG A 184 -5.63 -2.02 22.91
C ARG A 184 -5.75 -1.44 24.31
N LEU A 185 -6.65 -2.00 25.10
CA LEU A 185 -6.72 -1.74 26.54
C LEU A 185 -5.69 -2.63 27.25
N TYR A 186 -4.88 -2.06 28.14
CA TYR A 186 -3.96 -2.83 28.98
C TYR A 186 -3.82 -2.14 30.34
N ASN A 187 -4.07 -2.89 31.42
CA ASN A 187 -4.13 -2.36 32.79
C ASN A 187 -5.05 -1.12 32.95
N GLY A 188 -6.20 -1.14 32.27
CA GLY A 188 -7.20 -0.06 32.33
C GLY A 188 -6.81 1.22 31.57
N ALA A 189 -5.69 1.22 30.85
CA ALA A 189 -5.26 2.32 30.00
C ALA A 189 -5.30 1.93 28.53
N LEU A 190 -5.57 2.93 27.68
CA LEU A 190 -5.62 2.75 26.24
C LEU A 190 -4.23 3.00 25.65
N TYR A 191 -3.80 2.13 24.74
CA TYR A 191 -2.52 2.25 24.04
C TYR A 191 -2.72 2.09 22.54
N VAL A 192 -1.96 2.85 21.75
CA VAL A 192 -1.90 2.74 20.28
C VAL A 192 -0.56 2.16 19.84
N ALA A 193 -0.60 1.20 18.92
CA ALA A 193 0.62 0.59 18.38
C ALA A 193 1.36 1.53 17.41
N GLN A 194 2.68 1.64 17.55
CA GLN A 194 3.52 2.49 16.70
C GLN A 194 4.03 1.81 15.43
N ARG A 195 4.04 0.48 15.40
CA ARG A 195 4.58 -0.32 14.29
C ARG A 195 3.99 -1.72 14.28
N LEU A 196 4.12 -2.39 13.13
CA LEU A 196 3.77 -3.81 12.98
C LEU A 196 4.63 -4.66 13.92
N HIS A 197 4.00 -5.45 14.78
CA HIS A 197 4.68 -6.42 15.64
C HIS A 197 3.71 -7.50 16.12
N THR A 198 4.24 -8.66 16.51
CA THR A 198 3.47 -9.64 17.27
C THR A 198 3.54 -9.29 18.76
N THR A 199 2.40 -9.28 19.45
CA THR A 199 2.32 -9.10 20.91
C THR A 199 2.94 -10.30 21.61
N ARG A 200 3.75 -10.01 22.62
CA ARG A 200 4.49 -10.98 23.41
C ARG A 200 4.75 -10.38 24.78
N ASP A 201 5.13 -11.21 25.74
CA ASP A 201 5.43 -10.79 27.11
C ASP A 201 6.54 -9.73 27.19
N ASP A 202 7.50 -9.74 26.25
CA ASP A 202 8.58 -8.74 26.14
C ASP A 202 8.14 -7.43 25.44
N ARG A 203 6.88 -7.35 25.00
CA ARG A 203 6.31 -6.27 24.18
C ARG A 203 4.96 -5.79 24.68
N ARG A 204 4.81 -5.69 26.00
CA ARG A 204 3.57 -5.23 26.63
C ARG A 204 3.41 -3.71 26.47
N PRO A 205 2.18 -3.18 26.44
CA PRO A 205 1.95 -1.77 26.19
C PRO A 205 2.56 -0.79 27.19
N ASP A 206 2.72 -1.20 28.45
CA ASP A 206 3.28 -0.38 29.53
C ASP A 206 4.82 -0.31 29.56
N THR A 207 5.50 -1.34 29.03
CA THR A 207 6.95 -1.51 29.12
C THR A 207 7.65 -1.26 27.79
N ALA A 208 6.98 -1.54 26.67
CA ALA A 208 7.57 -1.50 25.34
C ALA A 208 7.17 -0.22 24.58
N THR A 209 7.68 0.93 25.03
CA THR A 209 7.35 2.27 24.50
C THR A 209 7.71 2.46 23.02
N ASP A 210 8.64 1.67 22.50
CA ASP A 210 8.97 1.71 21.07
C ASP A 210 7.92 1.00 20.20
N TYR A 211 6.97 0.29 20.82
CA TYR A 211 5.88 -0.43 20.16
C TYR A 211 4.52 0.17 20.48
N TRP A 212 4.38 0.82 21.63
CA TRP A 212 3.11 1.33 22.15
C TRP A 212 3.23 2.76 22.65
N THR A 213 2.19 3.55 22.42
CA THR A 213 2.02 4.88 23.00
C THR A 213 0.75 4.89 23.80
N LYS A 214 0.83 5.28 25.07
CA LYS A 214 -0.33 5.49 25.92
C LYS A 214 -1.14 6.69 25.40
N LEU A 215 -2.45 6.53 25.28
CA LEU A 215 -3.38 7.61 24.98
C LEU A 215 -3.89 8.26 26.27
#